data_AF-A0A5P8I3N6-F1
#
_entry.id   AF-A0A5P8I3N6-F1
#
_cell.length_a   1.000
_cell.length_b   1.000
_cell.length_c   1.000
_cell.angle_alpha   90.00
_cell.angle_beta   90.00
_cell.angle_gamma   90.00
#
_symmetry.space_group_name_H-M   'P 1'
#
loop_
_entity.id
_entity.type
_entity.pdbx_description
1 polymer ?
#
loop_
_entity_poly.entity_id
_entity_poly.type
_entity_poly.pdbx_seq_one_letter_code
_entity_poly.pdbx_strand_id
1 'polypeptide(L)'
;MSVPNPLMSAVDKVKNMVSGEKGRKISQLDEFCRTVSKDDRITTDSGVKQSTADEWLRVNRDDKTGPMLLEDSYAREKIHRFDHERIPERVVHARGAGAFGNFRLFESAEDVTFAPVLTDTSRETPVFVRFSTVQGSRGSADTVRDVRGFAVKFYTQEGNWDIVGNNIPVFFIQDAIKFPDVIHAVKPEPHNEVPQGQSAHNNFWDFVYMHEEATHMYMWAMSDRAIPRSYRMMQGFGVNTFTLINQKGERHFVKFHFTPVLGVHSL
;
A
#
# COMPACT_ATOMS: atom_id res chain seq x y z
N MET A 1 39.68 -11.75 -7.34
CA MET A 1 38.42 -12.41 -6.91
C MET A 1 37.46 -11.33 -6.46
N SER A 2 36.45 -11.01 -7.27
CA SER A 2 35.46 -9.99 -6.94
C SER A 2 34.42 -10.56 -5.97
N VAL A 3 34.32 -9.97 -4.79
CA VAL A 3 33.27 -10.29 -3.81
C VAL A 3 31.92 -9.91 -4.41
N PRO A 4 30.92 -10.81 -4.48
CA PRO A 4 29.61 -10.48 -5.03
C PRO A 4 28.91 -9.47 -4.12
N ASN A 5 28.38 -8.39 -4.70
CA ASN A 5 27.60 -7.38 -4.00
C ASN A 5 26.27 -8.01 -3.50
N PRO A 6 26.04 -8.19 -2.19
CA PRO A 6 24.90 -8.95 -1.67
C PRO A 6 23.55 -8.25 -1.89
N LEU A 7 23.53 -6.93 -2.09
CA LEU A 7 22.32 -6.13 -2.31
C LEU A 7 21.69 -6.34 -3.69
N MET A 8 22.49 -6.70 -4.69
CA MET A 8 22.01 -6.99 -6.05
C MET A 8 21.24 -8.33 -6.12
N SER A 9 21.33 -9.17 -5.08
CA SER A 9 20.75 -10.53 -5.08
C SER A 9 19.31 -10.63 -4.53
N ALA A 10 18.85 -9.66 -3.73
CA ALA A 10 17.54 -9.74 -3.08
C ALA A 10 16.39 -9.35 -4.04
N VAL A 11 16.59 -8.30 -4.83
CA VAL A 11 15.63 -7.85 -5.86
C VAL A 11 15.47 -8.90 -6.96
N ASP A 12 16.59 -9.49 -7.39
CA ASP A 12 16.57 -10.57 -8.39
C ASP A 12 16.01 -11.88 -7.82
N LYS A 13 16.23 -12.18 -6.52
CA LYS A 13 15.54 -13.30 -5.85
C LYS A 13 14.03 -13.09 -5.72
N VAL A 14 13.56 -11.86 -5.49
CA VAL A 14 12.12 -11.53 -5.50
C VAL A 14 11.55 -11.62 -6.91
N LYS A 15 12.27 -11.11 -7.93
CA LYS A 15 11.90 -11.30 -9.34
C LYS A 15 11.82 -12.79 -9.71
N ASN A 16 12.75 -13.62 -9.23
CA ASN A 16 12.84 -15.03 -9.60
C ASN A 16 11.90 -15.95 -8.78
N MET A 17 11.64 -15.69 -7.49
CA MET A 17 10.67 -16.47 -6.68
C MET A 17 9.22 -16.26 -7.11
N VAL A 18 8.90 -15.12 -7.73
CA VAL A 18 7.55 -14.80 -8.25
C VAL A 18 7.40 -15.23 -9.72
N SER A 19 8.45 -15.78 -10.33
CA SER A 19 8.50 -16.12 -11.77
C SER A 19 8.12 -17.56 -12.12
N GLY A 20 7.26 -18.21 -11.32
CA GLY A 20 6.39 -19.25 -11.88
C GLY A 20 5.42 -18.54 -12.82
N GLU A 21 5.66 -18.63 -14.13
CA GLU A 21 5.01 -17.87 -15.23
C GLU A 21 4.69 -16.42 -14.84
N LYS A 22 5.57 -15.45 -15.16
CA LYS A 22 5.35 -14.01 -14.89
C LYS A 22 3.88 -13.64 -15.13
N GLY A 23 3.11 -13.49 -14.05
CA GLY A 23 1.69 -13.23 -14.14
C GLY A 23 1.44 -11.99 -14.99
N ARG A 24 0.37 -11.97 -15.79
CA ARG A 24 0.07 -10.94 -16.81
C ARG A 24 0.36 -9.50 -16.36
N LYS A 25 0.09 -9.17 -15.09
CA LYS A 25 0.34 -7.84 -14.55
C LYS A 25 1.82 -7.49 -14.41
N ILE A 26 2.66 -8.43 -13.98
CA ILE A 26 4.12 -8.22 -13.87
C ILE A 26 4.72 -8.02 -15.27
N SER A 27 4.31 -8.83 -16.24
CA SER A 27 4.73 -8.66 -17.63
C SER A 27 4.34 -7.30 -18.22
N GLN A 28 3.14 -6.81 -17.90
CA GLN A 28 2.73 -5.45 -18.28
C GLN A 28 3.60 -4.36 -17.61
N LEU A 29 4.04 -4.57 -16.37
CA LEU A 29 4.89 -3.59 -15.67
C LEU A 29 6.32 -3.56 -16.23
N ASP A 30 6.81 -4.67 -16.80
CA ASP A 30 8.13 -4.73 -17.43
C ASP A 30 8.26 -3.71 -18.59
N GLU A 31 7.16 -3.35 -19.27
CA GLU A 31 7.13 -2.30 -20.31
C GLU A 31 7.54 -0.91 -19.78
N PHE A 32 7.37 -0.68 -18.47
CA PHE A 32 7.68 0.58 -17.80
C PHE A 32 8.93 0.48 -16.90
N CYS A 33 9.56 -0.69 -16.82
CA CYS A 33 10.74 -0.90 -16.01
C CYS A 33 12.00 -0.83 -16.88
N ARG A 34 12.95 0.01 -16.49
CA ARG A 34 14.30 0.02 -17.09
C ARG A 34 15.28 -0.69 -16.17
N THR A 35 15.96 -1.71 -16.69
CA THR A 35 17.11 -2.30 -15.99
C THR A 35 18.34 -1.49 -16.36
N VAL A 36 18.98 -0.88 -15.36
CA VAL A 36 20.20 -0.09 -15.54
C VAL A 36 21.41 -1.01 -15.48
N SER A 37 22.30 -0.87 -16.44
CA SER A 37 23.57 -1.58 -16.57
C SER A 37 24.75 -0.61 -16.46
N LYS A 38 25.97 -1.14 -16.38
CA LYS A 38 27.19 -0.32 -16.40
C LYS A 38 27.44 0.35 -17.76
N ASP A 39 26.82 -0.15 -18.82
CA ASP A 39 26.97 0.37 -20.17
C ASP A 39 25.99 1.54 -20.46
N ASP A 40 25.01 1.75 -19.57
CA ASP A 40 24.10 2.88 -19.65
C ASP A 40 24.82 4.20 -19.33
N ARG A 41 24.44 5.24 -20.08
CA ARG A 41 24.97 6.58 -19.91
C ARG A 41 24.09 7.38 -18.97
N ILE A 42 24.69 8.28 -18.20
CA ILE A 42 23.94 9.31 -17.47
C ILE A 42 23.44 10.33 -18.49
N THR A 43 22.14 10.60 -18.45
CA THR A 43 21.47 11.57 -19.31
C THR A 43 20.56 12.49 -18.51
N THR A 44 20.20 13.63 -19.08
CA THR A 44 19.01 14.38 -18.66
C THR A 44 17.73 13.61 -19.02
N ASP A 45 16.59 14.06 -18.53
CA ASP A 45 15.27 13.55 -18.90
C ASP A 45 14.97 13.73 -20.40
N SER A 46 15.58 14.74 -21.03
CA SER A 46 15.49 14.97 -22.48
C SER A 46 16.48 14.12 -23.30
N GLY A 47 17.24 13.23 -22.65
CA GLY A 47 18.18 12.31 -23.30
C GLY A 47 19.56 12.91 -23.62
N VAL A 48 19.91 14.09 -23.08
CA VAL A 48 21.22 14.72 -23.31
C VAL A 48 22.25 14.06 -22.41
N LYS A 49 23.31 13.50 -23.02
CA LYS A 49 24.41 12.84 -22.29
C LYS A 49 25.13 13.83 -21.37
N GLN A 50 25.42 13.37 -20.15
CA GLN A 50 26.23 14.10 -19.18
C GLN A 50 27.57 13.40 -18.94
N SER A 51 28.62 14.18 -18.69
CA SER A 51 29.97 13.68 -18.39
C SER A 51 30.20 13.43 -16.90
N THR A 52 29.48 14.13 -16.03
CA THR A 52 29.56 14.02 -14.57
C THR A 52 28.18 14.18 -13.95
N ALA A 53 27.93 13.49 -12.83
CA ALA A 53 26.71 13.64 -12.02
C ALA A 53 26.95 14.37 -10.68
N ASP A 54 28.20 14.74 -10.41
CA ASP A 54 28.67 15.12 -9.08
C ASP A 54 29.08 16.59 -8.99
N GLU A 55 29.19 17.27 -10.13
CA GLU A 55 29.68 18.64 -10.22
C GLU A 55 28.64 19.57 -10.84
N TRP A 56 28.33 20.67 -10.16
CA TRP A 56 27.61 21.80 -10.75
C TRP A 56 28.62 22.66 -11.52
N LEU A 57 28.27 23.12 -12.72
CA LEU A 57 29.05 24.07 -13.50
C LEU A 57 29.43 25.32 -12.68
N ARG A 58 30.72 25.64 -12.63
CA ARG A 58 31.25 26.76 -11.84
C ARG A 58 32.23 27.58 -12.66
N VAL A 59 32.37 28.85 -12.28
CA VAL A 59 33.49 29.68 -12.73
C VAL A 59 34.69 29.35 -11.84
N ASN A 60 35.70 28.67 -12.38
CA ASN A 60 36.91 28.33 -11.63
C ASN A 60 38.12 29.11 -12.16
N ARG A 61 39.06 29.43 -11.26
CA ARG A 61 40.43 29.85 -11.56
C ARG A 61 41.39 28.81 -10.98
N ASP A 62 42.63 28.78 -11.46
CA ASP A 62 43.64 27.80 -11.04
C ASP A 62 43.87 27.78 -9.51
N ASP A 63 43.63 28.90 -8.84
CA ASP A 63 43.81 29.09 -7.40
C ASP A 63 42.49 29.20 -6.60
N LYS A 64 41.32 29.18 -7.26
CA LYS A 64 40.04 29.49 -6.60
C LYS A 64 38.81 28.88 -7.26
N THR A 65 38.02 28.16 -6.46
CA THR A 65 36.66 27.74 -6.82
C THR A 65 35.69 28.92 -6.71
N GLY A 66 34.96 29.19 -7.78
CA GLY A 66 33.97 30.27 -7.82
C GLY A 66 32.51 29.80 -7.73
N PRO A 67 31.55 30.70 -8.02
CA PRO A 67 30.14 30.44 -7.86
C PRO A 67 29.61 29.42 -8.89
N MET A 68 28.49 28.77 -8.53
CA MET A 68 27.71 27.92 -9.43
C MET A 68 26.98 28.77 -10.47
N LEU A 69 26.93 28.29 -11.71
CA LEU A 69 26.27 29.00 -12.81
C LEU A 69 24.82 28.53 -12.98
N LEU A 70 23.91 29.50 -13.20
CA LEU A 70 22.49 29.22 -13.45
C LEU A 70 22.26 28.54 -14.81
N GLU A 71 23.17 28.70 -15.76
CA GLU A 71 23.04 28.10 -17.10
C GLU A 71 23.13 26.56 -17.10
N ASP A 72 23.60 25.94 -16.01
CA ASP A 72 23.63 24.49 -15.85
C ASP A 72 22.21 23.91 -15.78
N SER A 73 21.71 23.47 -16.93
CA SER A 73 20.37 22.88 -17.06
C SER A 73 20.27 21.51 -16.41
N TYR A 74 21.36 20.72 -16.42
CA TYR A 74 21.36 19.38 -15.85
C TYR A 74 21.30 19.42 -14.32
N ALA A 75 22.12 20.26 -13.68
CA ALA A 75 22.09 20.41 -12.23
C ALA A 75 20.73 20.92 -11.74
N ARG A 76 20.14 21.91 -12.44
CA ARG A 76 18.80 22.41 -12.12
C ARG A 76 17.71 21.37 -12.34
N GLU A 77 17.75 20.60 -13.43
CA GLU A 77 16.78 19.53 -13.70
C GLU A 77 16.81 18.47 -12.57
N LYS A 78 18.02 18.04 -12.17
CA LYS A 78 18.21 17.06 -11.08
C LYS A 78 17.65 17.56 -9.75
N ILE A 79 17.94 18.82 -9.37
CA ILE A 79 17.39 19.44 -8.15
C ILE A 79 15.88 19.61 -8.27
N HIS A 80 15.38 20.09 -9.39
CA HIS A 80 13.95 20.27 -9.61
C HIS A 80 13.19 18.94 -9.50
N ARG A 81 13.72 17.84 -10.02
CA ARG A 81 13.14 16.50 -9.81
C ARG A 81 13.12 16.11 -8.34
N PHE A 82 14.22 16.30 -7.63
CA PHE A 82 14.33 16.01 -6.20
C PHE A 82 13.32 16.80 -5.36
N ASP A 83 13.23 18.11 -5.58
CA ASP A 83 12.33 19.01 -4.84
C ASP A 83 10.85 18.65 -4.99
N HIS A 84 10.50 17.94 -6.07
CA HIS A 84 9.12 17.53 -6.40
C HIS A 84 8.88 16.01 -6.25
N GLU A 85 9.77 15.28 -5.57
CA GLU A 85 9.59 13.84 -5.35
C GLU A 85 8.38 13.50 -4.46
N ARG A 86 8.01 14.40 -3.55
CA ARG A 86 6.97 14.15 -2.56
C ARG A 86 5.60 14.45 -3.15
N ILE A 87 4.76 13.41 -3.22
CA ILE A 87 3.31 13.54 -3.41
C ILE A 87 2.61 13.43 -2.06
N PRO A 88 1.40 14.02 -1.88
CA PRO A 88 0.62 13.87 -0.66
C PRO A 88 0.47 12.41 -0.24
N GLU A 89 0.51 12.15 1.06
CA GLU A 89 0.15 10.82 1.56
C GLU A 89 -1.35 10.58 1.49
N ARG A 90 -1.74 9.32 1.69
CA ARG A 90 -3.15 9.00 1.92
C ARG A 90 -3.57 9.66 3.24
N VAL A 91 -4.75 10.27 3.28
CA VAL A 91 -5.30 10.92 4.48
C VAL A 91 -5.36 9.95 5.68
N VAL A 92 -5.75 8.71 5.40
CA VAL A 92 -5.73 7.56 6.31
C VAL A 92 -4.96 6.42 5.64
N HIS A 93 -4.47 5.46 6.41
CA HIS A 93 -3.70 4.33 5.88
C HIS A 93 -2.42 4.75 5.13
N ALA A 94 -1.78 5.83 5.57
CA ALA A 94 -0.56 6.38 4.97
C ALA A 94 0.60 5.40 5.08
N ARG A 95 0.84 4.85 6.28
CA ARG A 95 1.84 3.80 6.52
C ARG A 95 1.34 2.45 6.04
N GLY A 96 2.04 1.84 5.09
CA GLY A 96 1.66 0.53 4.57
C GLY A 96 2.70 -0.11 3.68
N ALA A 97 2.56 -1.41 3.46
CA ALA A 97 3.42 -2.24 2.66
C ALA A 97 2.59 -3.04 1.64
N GLY A 98 3.12 -3.25 0.44
CA GLY A 98 2.41 -3.95 -0.61
C GLY A 98 3.21 -5.10 -1.21
N ALA A 99 2.50 -6.09 -1.75
CA ALA A 99 3.07 -7.26 -2.41
C ALA A 99 2.19 -7.70 -3.58
N PHE A 100 2.84 -8.18 -4.64
CA PHE A 100 2.16 -8.87 -5.73
C PHE A 100 1.94 -10.34 -5.38
N GLY A 101 0.91 -10.94 -5.96
CA GLY A 101 0.61 -12.35 -5.87
C GLY A 101 -0.43 -12.76 -6.90
N ASN A 102 -0.99 -13.94 -6.72
CA ASN A 102 -2.07 -14.46 -7.57
C ASN A 102 -3.21 -15.02 -6.72
N PHE A 103 -4.42 -14.94 -7.26
CA PHE A 103 -5.63 -15.57 -6.75
C PHE A 103 -6.04 -16.70 -7.68
N ARG A 104 -6.39 -17.86 -7.10
CA ARG A 104 -7.01 -18.99 -7.79
C ARG A 104 -8.26 -19.41 -7.03
N LEU A 105 -9.33 -19.67 -7.77
CA LEU A 105 -10.58 -20.16 -7.23
C LEU A 105 -10.52 -21.68 -7.11
N PHE A 106 -10.97 -22.24 -5.99
CA PHE A 106 -11.01 -23.70 -5.80
C PHE A 106 -12.29 -24.33 -6.36
N GLU A 107 -13.44 -23.71 -6.10
CA GLU A 107 -14.76 -24.20 -6.53
C GLU A 107 -15.53 -23.04 -7.16
N SER A 108 -16.26 -23.32 -8.26
CA SER A 108 -17.08 -22.32 -8.93
C SER A 108 -18.22 -21.85 -8.02
N ALA A 109 -18.46 -20.55 -7.95
CA ALA A 109 -19.59 -19.94 -7.24
C ALA A 109 -20.67 -19.45 -8.23
N GLU A 110 -20.84 -20.13 -9.37
CA GLU A 110 -21.78 -19.75 -10.44
C GLU A 110 -23.25 -19.73 -9.99
N ASP A 111 -23.58 -20.46 -8.93
CA ASP A 111 -24.88 -20.47 -8.28
C ASP A 111 -25.23 -19.10 -7.67
N VAL A 112 -24.23 -18.31 -7.26
CA VAL A 112 -24.41 -17.01 -6.61
C VAL A 112 -23.84 -15.81 -7.38
N THR A 113 -22.90 -16.02 -8.33
CA THR A 113 -22.30 -14.92 -9.10
C THR A 113 -22.02 -15.26 -10.56
N PHE A 114 -22.17 -14.30 -11.46
CA PHE A 114 -21.67 -14.42 -12.85
C PHE A 114 -20.24 -13.92 -13.03
N ALA A 115 -19.58 -13.41 -11.98
CA ALA A 115 -18.25 -12.81 -12.09
C ALA A 115 -17.18 -13.88 -12.40
N PRO A 116 -16.47 -13.83 -13.54
CA PRO A 116 -15.54 -14.90 -13.94
C PRO A 116 -14.40 -15.16 -12.97
N VAL A 117 -13.96 -14.13 -12.22
CA VAL A 117 -12.97 -14.29 -11.13
C VAL A 117 -13.45 -15.22 -10.02
N LEU A 118 -14.76 -15.48 -9.90
CA LEU A 118 -15.39 -16.36 -8.91
C LEU A 118 -16.17 -17.52 -9.56
N THR A 119 -16.02 -17.78 -10.86
CA THR A 119 -16.65 -18.94 -11.53
C THR A 119 -15.66 -19.78 -12.33
N ASP A 120 -14.57 -19.20 -12.83
CA ASP A 120 -13.54 -19.91 -13.60
C ASP A 120 -12.43 -20.44 -12.68
N THR A 121 -12.47 -21.75 -12.38
CA THR A 121 -11.47 -22.43 -11.54
C THR A 121 -10.14 -22.69 -12.24
N SER A 122 -10.08 -22.54 -13.57
CA SER A 122 -8.83 -22.69 -14.33
C SER A 122 -7.99 -21.42 -14.33
N ARG A 123 -8.62 -20.28 -14.02
CA ARG A 123 -8.02 -18.95 -14.07
C ARG A 123 -7.10 -18.68 -12.89
N GLU A 124 -5.92 -18.15 -13.19
CA GLU A 124 -5.07 -17.46 -12.23
C GLU A 124 -5.18 -15.94 -12.42
N THR A 125 -5.69 -15.25 -11.40
CA THR A 125 -5.91 -13.80 -11.44
C THR A 125 -4.78 -13.08 -10.70
N PRO A 126 -3.98 -12.24 -11.37
CA PRO A 126 -2.97 -11.45 -10.68
C PRO A 126 -3.61 -10.52 -9.65
N VAL A 127 -2.95 -10.37 -8.50
CA VAL A 127 -3.38 -9.46 -7.44
C VAL A 127 -2.23 -8.57 -6.96
N PHE A 128 -2.60 -7.40 -6.44
CA PHE A 128 -1.73 -6.60 -5.60
C PHE A 128 -2.43 -6.35 -4.26
N VAL A 129 -1.75 -6.71 -3.18
CA VAL A 129 -2.24 -6.50 -1.82
C VAL A 129 -1.48 -5.33 -1.21
N ARG A 130 -2.18 -4.45 -0.50
CA ARG A 130 -1.57 -3.42 0.36
C ARG A 130 -2.12 -3.53 1.78
N PHE A 131 -1.23 -3.82 2.71
CA PHE A 131 -1.47 -3.75 4.14
C PHE A 131 -1.12 -2.36 4.67
N SER A 132 -1.74 -1.94 5.76
CA SER A 132 -1.49 -0.62 6.36
C SER A 132 -1.95 -0.54 7.80
N THR A 133 -1.41 0.41 8.57
CA THR A 133 -2.10 0.95 9.76
C THR A 133 -3.17 1.95 9.31
N VAL A 134 -3.82 2.69 10.21
CA VAL A 134 -4.84 3.70 9.87
C VAL A 134 -4.40 5.10 10.25
N GLN A 135 -4.10 5.30 11.54
CA GLN A 135 -3.94 6.63 12.15
C GLN A 135 -2.67 7.31 11.66
N GLY A 136 -1.57 6.58 11.69
CA GLY A 136 -0.25 7.20 11.56
C GLY A 136 0.09 7.70 10.17
N SER A 137 0.92 8.75 10.11
CA SER A 137 1.53 9.26 8.87
C SER A 137 2.49 8.24 8.24
N ARG A 138 2.96 8.47 7.00
CA ARG A 138 3.78 7.49 6.26
C ARG A 138 5.05 7.00 6.97
N GLY A 139 5.59 7.82 7.89
CA GLY A 139 6.79 7.54 8.68
C GLY A 139 6.53 6.90 10.05
N SER A 140 5.27 6.61 10.40
CA SER A 140 4.90 5.97 11.67
C SER A 140 5.34 4.50 11.75
N ALA A 141 5.32 3.93 12.96
CA ALA A 141 5.77 2.56 13.24
C ALA A 141 4.72 1.49 12.86
N ASP A 142 5.17 0.26 12.56
CA ASP A 142 4.28 -0.82 12.08
C ASP A 142 3.54 -1.56 13.21
N THR A 143 4.14 -1.71 14.38
CA THR A 143 3.64 -2.54 15.51
C THR A 143 2.82 -1.75 16.53
N VAL A 144 2.26 -0.60 16.14
CA VAL A 144 1.34 0.19 16.97
C VAL A 144 0.02 -0.55 17.23
N ARG A 145 -0.70 -0.19 18.29
CA ARG A 145 -2.09 -0.63 18.48
C ARG A 145 -2.98 0.17 17.52
N ASP A 146 -3.47 -0.49 16.47
CA ASP A 146 -4.30 0.15 15.45
C ASP A 146 -5.11 -0.90 14.68
N VAL A 147 -6.12 -0.47 13.95
CA VAL A 147 -6.72 -1.29 12.89
C VAL A 147 -5.68 -1.50 11.79
N ARG A 148 -5.73 -2.64 11.10
CA ARG A 148 -4.93 -2.86 9.89
C ARG A 148 -5.82 -2.85 8.65
N GLY A 149 -5.49 -1.99 7.69
CA GLY A 149 -6.08 -2.06 6.35
C GLY A 149 -5.58 -3.28 5.59
N PHE A 150 -6.48 -3.92 4.86
CA PHE A 150 -6.26 -5.09 4.04
C PHE A 150 -6.95 -4.87 2.68
N ALA A 151 -6.25 -4.19 1.77
CA ALA A 151 -6.75 -3.89 0.43
C ALA A 151 -6.19 -4.88 -0.59
N VAL A 152 -7.05 -5.55 -1.35
CA VAL A 152 -6.68 -6.46 -2.44
C VAL A 152 -7.26 -5.94 -3.74
N LYS A 153 -6.39 -5.71 -4.71
CA LYS A 153 -6.76 -5.39 -6.10
C LYS A 153 -6.60 -6.64 -6.96
N PHE A 154 -7.68 -7.04 -7.61
CA PHE A 154 -7.74 -8.12 -8.58
C PHE A 154 -7.67 -7.53 -10.00
N TYR A 155 -6.67 -7.95 -10.76
CA TYR A 155 -6.52 -7.56 -12.17
C TYR A 155 -7.28 -8.56 -13.05
N THR A 156 -8.62 -8.49 -13.02
CA THR A 156 -9.48 -9.40 -13.80
C THR A 156 -9.51 -9.00 -15.28
N GLN A 157 -10.02 -9.89 -16.14
CA GLN A 157 -10.16 -9.59 -17.58
C GLN A 157 -11.35 -8.66 -17.85
N GLU A 158 -12.29 -8.62 -16.91
CA GLU A 158 -13.56 -7.89 -17.00
C GLU A 158 -13.47 -6.49 -16.37
N GLY A 159 -12.33 -6.16 -15.75
CA GLY A 159 -12.08 -4.89 -15.06
C GLY A 159 -11.35 -5.09 -13.74
N ASN A 160 -10.70 -4.05 -13.24
CA ASN A 160 -10.08 -4.17 -11.91
C ASN A 160 -11.16 -4.23 -10.84
N TRP A 161 -11.05 -5.20 -9.93
CA TRP A 161 -11.95 -5.33 -8.79
C TRP A 161 -11.15 -5.15 -7.50
N ASP A 162 -11.62 -4.25 -6.64
CA ASP A 162 -10.95 -3.92 -5.38
C ASP A 162 -11.80 -4.36 -4.19
N ILE A 163 -11.24 -5.20 -3.33
CA ILE A 163 -11.79 -5.48 -2.00
C ILE A 163 -10.95 -4.69 -1.00
N VAL A 164 -11.51 -3.59 -0.50
CA VAL A 164 -10.83 -2.68 0.44
C VAL A 164 -11.38 -2.92 1.83
N GLY A 165 -10.69 -3.78 2.58
CA GLY A 165 -11.12 -4.25 3.90
C GLY A 165 -10.19 -3.83 5.04
N ASN A 166 -10.50 -4.35 6.23
CA ASN A 166 -9.70 -4.25 7.45
C ASN A 166 -9.44 -5.63 8.06
N ASN A 167 -8.58 -5.72 9.07
CA ASN A 167 -8.35 -6.93 9.84
C ASN A 167 -9.41 -7.21 10.94
N ILE A 168 -10.45 -6.38 10.99
CA ILE A 168 -11.56 -6.43 11.95
C ILE A 168 -12.89 -6.43 11.17
N PRO A 169 -13.90 -7.24 11.55
CA PRO A 169 -15.12 -7.45 10.74
C PRO A 169 -16.16 -6.33 10.81
N VAL A 170 -15.90 -5.26 11.57
CA VAL A 170 -16.81 -4.13 11.79
C VAL A 170 -16.04 -2.81 11.68
N PHE A 171 -16.75 -1.69 11.77
CA PHE A 171 -16.17 -0.34 11.74
C PHE A 171 -16.71 0.53 12.89
N PHE A 172 -16.06 1.67 13.15
CA PHE A 172 -16.39 2.54 14.31
C PHE A 172 -17.73 3.27 14.18
N ILE A 173 -18.17 3.53 12.94
CA ILE A 173 -19.33 4.38 12.64
C ILE A 173 -20.26 3.65 11.69
N GLN A 174 -21.54 4.00 11.73
CA GLN A 174 -22.57 3.41 10.87
C GLN A 174 -22.76 4.21 9.57
N ASP A 175 -22.64 5.53 9.64
CA ASP A 175 -22.82 6.43 8.49
C ASP A 175 -21.49 7.10 8.11
N ALA A 176 -21.21 7.17 6.80
CA ALA A 176 -20.00 7.75 6.25
C ALA A 176 -19.86 9.25 6.55
N ILE A 177 -20.94 9.98 6.83
CA ILE A 177 -20.86 11.41 7.18
C ILE A 177 -20.04 11.66 8.44
N LYS A 178 -19.99 10.71 9.38
CA LYS A 178 -19.16 10.79 10.60
C LYS A 178 -17.68 10.43 10.37
N PHE A 179 -17.29 10.07 9.15
CA PHE A 179 -15.92 9.63 8.86
C PHE A 179 -14.88 10.73 9.15
N PRO A 180 -15.08 12.00 8.74
CA PRO A 180 -14.16 13.06 9.14
C PRO A 180 -14.07 13.24 10.66
N ASP A 181 -15.18 13.09 11.38
CA ASP A 181 -15.23 13.27 12.83
C ASP A 181 -14.40 12.21 13.56
N VAL A 182 -14.63 10.92 13.26
CA VAL A 182 -13.85 9.83 13.89
C VAL A 182 -12.37 9.88 13.49
N ILE A 183 -12.06 10.27 12.25
CA ILE A 183 -10.67 10.38 11.79
C ILE A 183 -9.97 11.57 12.44
N HIS A 184 -10.61 12.74 12.55
CA HIS A 184 -10.07 13.87 13.29
C HIS A 184 -9.90 13.56 14.78
N ALA A 185 -10.83 12.79 15.37
CA ALA A 185 -10.76 12.40 16.77
C ALA A 185 -9.59 11.46 17.07
N VAL A 186 -9.27 10.52 16.18
CA VAL A 186 -8.18 9.54 16.37
C VAL A 186 -6.81 10.04 15.89
N LYS A 187 -6.78 10.99 14.95
CA LYS A 187 -5.54 11.61 14.45
C LYS A 187 -4.87 12.45 15.54
N PRO A 188 -3.57 12.78 15.38
CA PRO A 188 -2.90 13.69 16.30
C PRO A 188 -3.66 15.01 16.45
N GLU A 189 -3.67 15.57 17.65
CA GLU A 189 -4.49 16.74 17.97
C GLU A 189 -4.01 17.97 17.17
N PRO A 190 -4.93 18.79 16.64
CA PRO A 190 -4.60 19.76 15.59
C PRO A 190 -3.71 20.92 16.06
N HIS A 191 -3.61 21.15 17.37
CA HIS A 191 -2.85 22.26 17.93
C HIS A 191 -1.36 21.94 18.11
N ASN A 192 -0.97 20.66 18.15
CA ASN A 192 0.41 20.22 18.39
C ASN A 192 0.86 19.00 17.57
N GLU A 193 -0.03 18.38 16.81
CA GLU A 193 0.20 17.15 16.04
C GLU A 193 0.68 15.96 16.90
N VAL A 194 0.16 15.83 18.12
CA VAL A 194 0.47 14.73 19.06
C VAL A 194 -0.82 14.00 19.48
N PRO A 195 -0.83 12.66 19.62
CA PRO A 195 0.27 11.72 19.40
C PRO A 195 0.26 11.02 18.02
N GLN A 196 1.44 10.54 17.60
CA GLN A 196 1.61 9.81 16.34
C GLN A 196 1.39 8.30 16.52
N GLY A 197 0.51 7.70 15.71
CA GLY A 197 0.24 6.26 15.69
C GLY A 197 -0.42 5.71 16.96
N GLN A 198 -1.15 6.55 17.70
CA GLN A 198 -1.74 6.19 18.99
C GLN A 198 -3.14 6.79 19.12
N SER A 199 -4.11 5.97 19.55
CA SER A 199 -5.45 6.43 19.93
C SER A 199 -5.53 6.81 21.43
N ALA A 200 -4.39 6.82 22.13
CA ALA A 200 -4.31 7.04 23.57
C ALA A 200 -4.21 8.54 23.91
N HIS A 201 -5.25 9.31 23.55
CA HIS A 201 -5.35 10.75 23.83
C HIS A 201 -6.82 11.19 23.90
N ASN A 202 -7.06 12.42 24.38
CA ASN A 202 -8.38 12.83 24.84
C ASN A 202 -9.45 12.85 23.74
N ASN A 203 -9.15 13.42 22.57
CA ASN A 203 -10.14 13.54 21.50
C ASN A 203 -10.73 12.19 21.06
N PHE A 204 -9.90 11.16 20.96
CA PHE A 204 -10.37 9.83 20.57
C PHE A 204 -11.32 9.24 21.62
N TRP A 205 -10.95 9.34 22.90
CA TRP A 205 -11.76 8.80 23.98
C TRP A 205 -13.04 9.59 24.23
N ASP A 206 -13.02 10.90 23.98
CA ASP A 206 -14.22 11.75 23.97
C ASP A 206 -15.19 11.30 22.86
N PHE A 207 -14.69 11.07 21.64
CA PHE A 207 -15.51 10.54 20.55
C PHE A 207 -16.13 9.18 20.92
N VAL A 208 -15.34 8.23 21.42
CA VAL A 208 -15.82 6.89 21.80
C VAL A 208 -16.86 6.96 22.91
N TYR A 209 -16.66 7.83 23.91
CA TYR A 209 -17.61 8.03 25.00
C TYR A 209 -18.96 8.58 24.51
N MET A 210 -18.93 9.52 23.56
CA MET A 210 -20.13 10.18 23.02
C MET A 210 -20.85 9.37 21.94
N HIS A 211 -20.27 8.27 21.45
CA HIS A 211 -20.80 7.49 20.31
C HIS A 211 -20.87 5.99 20.63
N GLU A 212 -21.98 5.54 21.20
CA GLU A 212 -22.19 4.14 21.58
C GLU A 212 -22.02 3.15 20.42
N GLU A 213 -22.31 3.54 19.18
CA GLU A 213 -22.13 2.73 17.97
C GLU A 213 -20.67 2.25 17.77
N ALA A 214 -19.69 3.00 18.31
CA ALA A 214 -18.28 2.69 18.23
C ALA A 214 -17.86 1.54 19.17
N THR A 215 -18.68 1.19 20.16
CA THR A 215 -18.35 0.25 21.24
C THR A 215 -17.85 -1.10 20.71
N HIS A 216 -18.51 -1.66 19.69
CA HIS A 216 -18.11 -2.96 19.15
C HIS A 216 -16.70 -2.88 18.55
N MET A 217 -16.44 -1.90 17.68
CA MET A 217 -15.14 -1.72 17.04
C MET A 217 -14.04 -1.41 18.05
N TYR A 218 -14.36 -0.61 19.07
CA TYR A 218 -13.47 -0.30 20.18
C TYR A 218 -12.98 -1.56 20.91
N MET A 219 -13.89 -2.51 21.22
CA MET A 219 -13.51 -3.77 21.88
C MET A 219 -12.51 -4.58 21.04
N TRP A 220 -12.65 -4.57 19.71
CA TRP A 220 -11.65 -5.17 18.81
C TRP A 220 -10.32 -4.43 18.84
N ALA A 221 -10.34 -3.10 18.80
CA ALA A 221 -9.13 -2.26 18.82
C ALA A 221 -8.32 -2.39 20.13
N MET A 222 -8.99 -2.62 21.26
CA MET A 222 -8.33 -2.85 22.55
C MET A 222 -7.88 -4.29 22.76
N SER A 223 -8.44 -5.25 22.02
CA SER A 223 -7.94 -6.63 22.02
C SER A 223 -6.59 -6.76 21.29
N ASP A 224 -5.96 -7.93 21.38
CA ASP A 224 -4.70 -8.20 20.70
C ASP A 224 -4.84 -8.23 19.17
N ARG A 225 -6.06 -8.22 18.61
CA ARG A 225 -6.31 -8.10 17.17
C ARG A 225 -5.70 -6.85 16.55
N ALA A 226 -5.50 -5.79 17.34
CA ALA A 226 -4.91 -4.53 16.88
C ALA A 226 -3.38 -4.46 16.98
N ILE A 227 -2.74 -5.53 17.46
CA ILE A 227 -1.28 -5.68 17.53
C ILE A 227 -0.85 -7.01 16.89
N PRO A 228 -1.16 -7.22 15.59
CA PRO A 228 -0.89 -8.50 14.94
C PRO A 228 0.61 -8.79 14.86
N ARG A 229 0.97 -10.06 15.04
CA ARG A 229 2.37 -10.53 14.95
C ARG A 229 2.99 -10.28 13.58
N SER A 230 2.16 -10.37 12.53
CA SER A 230 2.54 -10.23 11.12
C SER A 230 1.29 -10.00 10.28
N TYR A 231 1.40 -9.28 9.15
CA TYR A 231 0.33 -9.22 8.14
C TYR A 231 -0.07 -10.61 7.61
N ARG A 232 0.86 -11.58 7.67
CA ARG A 232 0.62 -12.97 7.26
C ARG A 232 -0.21 -13.79 8.27
N MET A 233 -0.47 -13.24 9.45
CA MET A 233 -1.09 -13.93 10.60
C MET A 233 -2.25 -13.13 11.19
N MET A 234 -2.97 -12.36 10.36
CA MET A 234 -4.20 -11.68 10.72
C MET A 234 -5.30 -12.02 9.71
N GLN A 235 -6.56 -12.02 10.16
CA GLN A 235 -7.70 -12.11 9.25
C GLN A 235 -7.85 -10.80 8.46
N GLY A 236 -8.59 -10.87 7.35
CA GLY A 236 -9.09 -9.71 6.61
C GLY A 236 -10.59 -9.82 6.40
N PHE A 237 -11.28 -8.69 6.32
CA PHE A 237 -12.73 -8.61 6.18
C PHE A 237 -13.09 -7.44 5.27
N GLY A 238 -14.02 -7.66 4.33
CA GLY A 238 -14.61 -6.57 3.54
C GLY A 238 -15.54 -5.66 4.35
N VAL A 239 -15.86 -6.05 5.60
CA VAL A 239 -16.74 -5.36 6.57
C VAL A 239 -18.21 -5.29 6.13
N ASN A 240 -18.47 -4.61 5.02
CA ASN A 240 -19.79 -4.36 4.48
C ASN A 240 -20.43 -5.63 3.91
N THR A 241 -21.76 -5.65 3.92
CA THR A 241 -22.54 -6.59 3.12
C THR A 241 -22.58 -6.10 1.67
N PHE A 242 -22.09 -6.90 0.75
CA PHE A 242 -22.19 -6.67 -0.69
C PHE A 242 -23.26 -7.58 -1.30
N THR A 243 -23.49 -7.43 -2.59
CA THR A 243 -24.38 -8.29 -3.36
C THR A 243 -23.62 -8.99 -4.48
N LEU A 244 -23.82 -10.30 -4.60
CA LEU A 244 -23.51 -11.05 -5.80
C LEU A 244 -24.80 -11.29 -6.59
N ILE A 245 -24.67 -11.37 -7.90
CA ILE A 245 -25.78 -11.63 -8.82
C ILE A 245 -25.36 -12.79 -9.72
N ASN A 246 -26.16 -13.85 -9.78
CA ASN A 246 -25.88 -15.00 -10.64
C ASN A 246 -26.37 -14.77 -12.08
N GLN A 247 -26.16 -15.75 -12.98
CA GLN A 247 -26.55 -15.63 -14.39
C GLN A 247 -28.06 -15.49 -14.62
N LYS A 248 -28.90 -15.91 -13.65
CA LYS A 248 -30.36 -15.76 -13.70
C LYS A 248 -30.83 -14.39 -13.20
N GLY A 249 -29.92 -13.53 -12.74
CA GLY A 249 -30.25 -12.24 -12.13
C GLY A 249 -30.69 -12.34 -10.67
N GLU A 250 -30.50 -13.49 -10.01
CA GLU A 250 -30.85 -13.68 -8.60
C GLU A 250 -29.78 -13.05 -7.71
N ARG A 251 -30.21 -12.33 -6.67
CA ARG A 251 -29.35 -11.54 -5.77
C ARG A 251 -29.06 -12.29 -4.48
N HIS A 252 -27.78 -12.37 -4.12
CA HIS A 252 -27.28 -12.98 -2.89
C HIS A 252 -26.47 -11.97 -2.07
N PHE A 253 -26.68 -11.92 -0.76
CA PHE A 253 -25.85 -11.10 0.13
C PHE A 253 -24.56 -11.82 0.48
N VAL A 254 -23.44 -11.09 0.47
CA VAL A 254 -22.10 -11.64 0.75
C VAL A 254 -21.31 -10.74 1.67
N LYS A 255 -20.48 -11.34 2.52
CA LYS A 255 -19.36 -10.68 3.20
C LYS A 255 -18.06 -11.38 2.81
N PHE A 256 -17.01 -10.62 2.51
CA PHE A 256 -15.72 -11.16 2.13
C PHE A 256 -14.83 -11.37 3.34
N HIS A 257 -14.19 -12.54 3.41
CA HIS A 257 -13.31 -12.95 4.50
C HIS A 257 -11.98 -13.47 3.92
N PHE A 258 -10.87 -13.07 4.53
CA PHE A 258 -9.54 -13.59 4.26
C PHE A 258 -9.03 -14.29 5.51
N THR A 259 -8.80 -15.60 5.40
CA THR A 259 -8.29 -16.42 6.50
C THR A 259 -6.82 -16.76 6.24
N PRO A 260 -5.89 -16.36 7.12
CA PRO A 260 -4.47 -16.64 6.92
C PRO A 260 -4.18 -18.14 7.13
N VAL A 261 -3.46 -18.74 6.18
CA VAL A 261 -3.00 -20.14 6.28
C VAL A 261 -2.11 -20.37 7.50
N LEU A 262 -1.36 -19.34 7.93
CA LEU A 262 -0.43 -19.42 9.07
C LEU A 262 -1.11 -19.23 10.44
N GLY A 263 -2.44 -19.22 10.49
CA GLY A 263 -3.20 -18.95 11.72
C GLY A 263 -3.23 -17.46 12.10
N VAL A 264 -3.89 -17.17 13.22
CA VAL A 264 -4.11 -15.81 13.72
C VAL A 264 -3.28 -15.62 14.99
N HIS A 265 -2.31 -14.71 14.93
CA HIS A 265 -1.37 -14.46 16.03
C HIS A 265 -1.13 -12.97 16.24
N SER A 266 -0.98 -12.60 17.50
CA SER A 266 -0.65 -11.25 17.96
C SER A 266 0.70 -11.22 18.68
N LEU A 267 1.21 -10.02 18.94
CA LEU A 267 2.52 -9.80 19.61
C LEU A 267 2.57 -10.35 21.03
#